data_AF-A0A1Y3N7J1-F1
#
_entry.id   AF-A0A1Y3N7J1-F1
#
_cell.length_a   1.000
_cell.length_b   1.000
_cell.length_c   1.000
_cell.angle_alpha   90.00
_cell.angle_beta   90.00
_cell.angle_gamma   90.00
#
_symmetry.space_group_name_H-M   'P 1'
#
loop_
_entity.id
_entity.type
_entity.pdbx_description
1 polymer ?
#
loop_
_entity_poly.entity_id
_entity_poly.type
_entity_poly.pdbx_seq_one_letter_code
_entity_poly.pdbx_strand_id
1 'polypeptide(L)'
;MTKEEVLRISPREYDDKTADQCPDFSNGDFKVRCGFEFFCKDDKNCSSAVRRNNTAFVEFPDEYGNMKSYIADVCKPDKECNTVQCQSNSDCLSNKCMNNYCVSNDLIKIEKCEDLFERLEYVHSSRTYMHCGNGEGYACGNDPECSSYKCRTNICRLQNRNRKNVPFYKTVIYIIGSVLLFITVFCALFYYRRRCYRKNKNSNI
;
A
#
# COMPACT_ATOMS: atom_id res chain seq x y z
N MET A 1 -5.85 20.41 1.49
CA MET A 1 -6.03 19.62 2.73
C MET A 1 -4.73 19.63 3.51
N THR A 2 -4.80 19.49 4.82
CA THR A 2 -3.63 19.21 5.66
C THR A 2 -3.24 17.74 5.57
N LYS A 3 -1.99 17.41 5.87
CA LYS A 3 -1.51 16.02 5.95
C LYS A 3 -2.24 15.23 7.04
N GLU A 4 -2.59 15.89 8.15
CA GLU A 4 -3.35 15.26 9.22
C GLU A 4 -4.77 14.86 8.75
N GLU A 5 -5.44 15.72 7.99
CA GLU A 5 -6.73 15.37 7.38
C GLU A 5 -6.59 14.19 6.41
N VAL A 6 -5.53 14.16 5.59
CA VAL A 6 -5.25 13.05 4.67
C VAL A 6 -5.04 11.74 5.44
N LEU A 7 -4.26 11.76 6.52
CA LEU A 7 -3.99 10.59 7.35
C LEU A 7 -5.22 10.10 8.14
N ARG A 8 -6.20 10.96 8.38
CA ARG A 8 -7.48 10.61 9.02
C ARG A 8 -8.47 9.96 8.05
N ILE A 9 -8.24 10.03 6.73
CA ILE A 9 -9.04 9.28 5.76
C ILE A 9 -8.88 7.79 6.09
N SER A 10 -10.01 7.11 6.24
CA SER A 10 -10.07 5.67 6.46
C SER A 10 -10.47 4.99 5.15
N PRO A 11 -9.52 4.48 4.33
CA PRO A 11 -9.86 3.88 3.04
C PRO A 11 -10.82 2.70 3.17
N ARG A 12 -10.81 2.03 4.34
CA ARG A 12 -11.70 0.92 4.68
C ARG A 12 -13.18 1.27 4.62
N GLU A 13 -13.56 2.51 4.91
CA GLU A 13 -14.95 2.97 4.81
C GLU A 13 -15.46 3.01 3.36
N TYR A 14 -14.53 2.91 2.40
CA TYR A 14 -14.77 3.00 0.97
C TYR A 14 -14.49 1.69 0.21
N ASP A 15 -14.16 0.59 0.92
CA ASP A 15 -13.79 -0.68 0.28
C ASP A 15 -14.98 -1.35 -0.45
N ASP A 16 -16.23 -1.06 -0.05
CA ASP A 16 -17.46 -1.62 -0.65
C ASP A 16 -18.23 -0.60 -1.52
N LYS A 17 -17.62 0.56 -1.79
CA LYS A 17 -18.27 1.66 -2.52
C LYS A 17 -18.06 1.50 -4.02
N THR A 18 -19.11 1.79 -4.78
CA THR A 18 -19.06 1.88 -6.25
C THR A 18 -18.45 3.21 -6.67
N ALA A 19 -18.04 3.32 -7.94
CA ALA A 19 -17.31 4.48 -8.45
C ALA A 19 -18.04 5.83 -8.24
N ASP A 20 -19.37 5.83 -8.31
CA ASP A 20 -20.25 6.98 -8.08
C ASP A 20 -20.40 7.38 -6.60
N GLN A 21 -19.93 6.52 -5.69
CA GLN A 21 -19.97 6.74 -4.24
C GLN A 21 -18.61 7.16 -3.67
N CYS A 22 -17.58 7.26 -4.51
CA CYS A 22 -16.27 7.74 -4.09
C CYS A 22 -16.30 9.25 -3.87
N PRO A 23 -15.63 9.75 -2.83
CA PRO A 23 -15.53 11.19 -2.62
C PRO A 23 -14.71 11.83 -3.73
N ASP A 24 -14.95 13.10 -4.03
CA ASP A 24 -14.31 13.83 -5.14
C ASP A 24 -12.78 13.90 -5.04
N PHE A 25 -12.22 13.73 -3.84
CA PHE A 25 -10.77 13.69 -3.59
C PHE A 25 -10.15 12.29 -3.81
N SER A 26 -10.96 11.28 -4.17
CA SER A 26 -10.47 9.97 -4.58
C SER A 26 -9.92 10.03 -6.01
N ASN A 27 -8.93 9.20 -6.31
CA ASN A 27 -8.40 9.06 -7.68
C ASN A 27 -9.22 8.08 -8.56
N GLY A 28 -10.47 7.79 -8.16
CA GLY A 28 -11.42 6.96 -8.90
C GLY A 28 -11.34 5.46 -8.58
N ASP A 29 -12.02 4.66 -9.42
CA ASP A 29 -12.19 3.22 -9.21
C ASP A 29 -10.94 2.42 -9.64
N PHE A 30 -10.23 1.86 -8.65
CA PHE A 30 -9.28 0.79 -8.88
C PHE A 30 -9.96 -0.57 -8.75
N LYS A 31 -10.74 -0.95 -9.77
CA LYS A 31 -11.35 -2.29 -9.88
C LYS A 31 -12.00 -2.74 -8.55
N VAL A 32 -13.09 -2.07 -8.15
CA VAL A 32 -13.96 -2.37 -7.00
C VAL A 32 -13.63 -1.61 -5.70
N ARG A 33 -12.94 -0.46 -5.73
CA ARG A 33 -12.85 0.46 -4.56
C ARG A 33 -12.32 1.84 -4.91
N CYS A 34 -12.63 2.81 -4.04
CA CYS A 34 -12.06 4.15 -4.11
C CYS A 34 -10.56 4.11 -3.76
N GLY A 35 -9.71 4.56 -4.68
CA GLY A 35 -8.30 4.76 -4.41
C GLY A 35 -8.04 6.15 -3.83
N PHE A 36 -6.98 6.28 -3.05
CA PHE A 36 -6.57 7.54 -2.47
C PHE A 36 -5.10 7.77 -2.74
N GLU A 37 -4.79 8.92 -3.32
CA GLU A 37 -3.44 9.33 -3.60
C GLU A 37 -3.37 10.84 -3.49
N PHE A 38 -2.46 11.32 -2.68
CA PHE A 38 -2.23 12.72 -2.39
C PHE A 38 -0.74 13.01 -2.49
N PHE A 39 -0.42 14.25 -2.82
CA PHE A 39 0.92 14.77 -2.71
C PHE A 39 0.89 15.97 -1.77
N CYS A 40 1.89 16.08 -0.92
CA CYS A 40 2.03 17.13 0.08
C CYS A 40 3.35 17.86 -0.14
N LYS A 41 3.29 19.18 -0.35
CA LYS A 41 4.49 20.05 -0.34
C LYS A 41 4.96 20.30 1.09
N ASP A 42 4.03 20.30 2.03
CA ASP A 42 4.24 20.43 3.48
C ASP A 42 3.01 19.86 4.22
N ASP A 43 3.01 19.95 5.56
CA ASP A 43 1.93 19.40 6.40
C ASP A 43 0.58 20.13 6.24
N LYS A 44 0.55 21.31 5.62
CA LYS A 44 -0.67 22.12 5.42
C LYS A 44 -1.17 22.08 3.97
N ASN A 45 -0.28 21.81 3.03
CA ASN A 45 -0.52 21.88 1.60
C ASN A 45 -0.43 20.48 0.96
N CYS A 46 -1.53 19.74 1.06
CA CYS A 46 -1.76 18.49 0.34
C CYS A 46 -2.89 18.61 -0.69
N SER A 47 -2.71 17.94 -1.81
CA SER A 47 -3.63 17.93 -2.96
C SER A 47 -3.83 16.50 -3.45
N SER A 48 -5.07 16.13 -3.80
CA SER A 48 -5.38 14.81 -4.35
C SER A 48 -4.87 14.70 -5.78
N ALA A 49 -4.41 13.51 -6.15
CA ALA A 49 -3.91 13.22 -7.47
C ALA A 49 -5.06 12.84 -8.42
N VAL A 50 -5.09 13.49 -9.59
CA VAL A 50 -5.97 13.12 -10.69
C VAL A 50 -5.14 12.40 -11.73
N ARG A 51 -5.51 11.16 -12.07
CA ARG A 51 -4.81 10.41 -13.13
C ARG A 51 -5.41 10.69 -14.51
N ARG A 52 -4.56 11.08 -15.46
CA ARG A 52 -4.90 11.24 -16.89
C ARG A 52 -3.77 10.65 -17.73
N ASN A 53 -4.08 9.87 -18.76
CA ASN A 53 -3.08 9.22 -19.62
C ASN A 53 -1.98 8.48 -18.80
N ASN A 54 -2.39 7.67 -17.82
CA ASN A 54 -1.50 6.95 -16.89
C ASN A 54 -0.53 7.83 -16.08
N THR A 55 -0.78 9.13 -15.98
CA THR A 55 0.05 10.10 -15.26
C THR A 55 -0.75 10.78 -14.16
N ALA A 56 -0.19 10.86 -12.96
CA ALA A 56 -0.75 11.62 -11.86
C ALA A 56 -0.47 13.13 -12.04
N PHE A 57 -1.53 13.92 -11.89
CA PHE A 57 -1.49 15.37 -11.85
C PHE A 57 -2.00 15.87 -10.51
N VAL A 58 -1.41 16.94 -9.99
CA VAL A 58 -1.87 17.61 -8.77
C VAL A 58 -1.93 19.10 -8.98
N GLU A 59 -2.84 19.75 -8.27
CA GLU A 59 -3.00 21.21 -8.35
C GLU A 59 -2.46 21.87 -7.08
N PHE A 60 -1.61 22.87 -7.27
CA PHE A 60 -1.07 23.73 -6.22
C PHE A 60 -1.01 25.17 -6.71
N PRO A 61 -1.05 26.17 -5.82
CA PRO A 61 -0.73 27.53 -6.22
C PRO A 61 0.72 27.63 -6.71
N ASP A 62 0.92 28.42 -7.75
CA ASP A 62 2.25 28.87 -8.21
C ASP A 62 2.77 30.05 -7.35
N GLU A 63 3.91 30.60 -7.73
CA GLU A 63 4.55 31.74 -7.03
C GLU A 63 3.69 33.01 -7.04
N TYR A 64 2.72 33.10 -7.95
CA TYR A 64 1.79 34.23 -8.09
C TYR A 64 0.42 33.95 -7.45
N GLY A 65 0.25 32.78 -6.84
CA GLY A 65 -1.00 32.35 -6.21
C GLY A 65 -2.03 31.77 -7.17
N ASN A 66 -1.70 31.58 -8.46
CA ASN A 66 -2.60 30.96 -9.42
C ASN A 66 -2.53 29.43 -9.28
N MET A 67 -3.69 28.77 -9.31
CA MET A 67 -3.73 27.31 -9.30
C MET A 67 -3.13 26.77 -10.60
N LYS A 68 -2.05 26.00 -10.46
CA LYS A 68 -1.35 25.34 -11.56
C LYS A 68 -1.41 23.82 -11.37
N SER A 69 -1.62 23.10 -12.47
CA SER A 69 -1.53 21.65 -12.51
C SER A 69 -0.08 21.23 -12.77
N TYR A 70 0.44 20.32 -11.95
CA TYR A 70 1.80 19.79 -12.03
C TYR A 70 1.76 18.29 -12.32
N ILE A 71 2.72 17.81 -13.12
CA ILE A 71 3.00 16.38 -13.29
C ILE A 71 3.64 15.88 -11.99
N ALA A 72 2.96 14.97 -11.31
CA ALA A 72 3.39 14.46 -9.99
C ALA A 72 4.25 13.19 -10.09
N ASP A 73 4.00 12.36 -11.10
CA ASP A 73 4.78 11.14 -11.32
C ASP A 73 6.20 11.48 -11.79
N VAL A 74 7.18 10.75 -11.25
CA VAL A 74 8.58 10.86 -11.66
C VAL A 74 9.03 9.62 -12.41
N CYS A 75 9.74 9.85 -13.49
CA CYS A 75 10.38 8.89 -14.35
C CYS A 75 11.81 8.59 -13.86
N LYS A 76 12.26 7.36 -14.05
CA LYS A 76 13.68 7.05 -13.96
C LYS A 76 14.32 7.17 -15.35
N PRO A 77 15.45 7.86 -15.48
CA PRO A 77 16.09 8.09 -16.77
C PRO A 77 16.47 6.80 -17.52
N ASP A 78 16.65 5.68 -16.82
CA ASP A 78 17.05 4.39 -17.42
C ASP A 78 15.88 3.46 -17.79
N LYS A 79 14.63 3.97 -17.79
CA LYS A 79 13.45 3.17 -18.13
C LYS A 79 12.55 3.91 -19.10
N GLU A 80 11.86 3.15 -19.96
CA GLU A 80 10.75 3.66 -20.74
C GLU A 80 9.64 4.16 -19.80
N CYS A 81 9.38 5.46 -19.87
CA CYS A 81 8.37 6.12 -19.07
C CYS A 81 7.16 6.44 -19.92
N ASN A 82 6.01 5.90 -19.51
CA ASN A 82 4.73 6.12 -20.16
C ASN A 82 3.97 7.31 -19.57
N THR A 83 4.69 8.24 -18.91
CA THR A 83 4.11 9.45 -18.34
C THR A 83 4.03 10.56 -19.38
N VAL A 84 3.15 11.54 -19.16
CA VAL A 84 3.11 12.77 -19.94
C VAL A 84 4.47 13.47 -19.89
N GLN A 85 4.86 14.04 -21.04
CA GLN A 85 6.13 14.74 -21.18
C GLN A 85 6.07 16.14 -20.56
N CYS A 86 7.14 16.54 -19.87
CA CYS A 86 7.34 17.91 -19.41
C CYS A 86 8.09 18.72 -20.48
N GLN A 87 7.79 20.02 -20.56
CA GLN A 87 8.49 20.97 -21.43
C GLN A 87 9.49 21.82 -20.62
N SER A 88 9.22 22.01 -19.33
CA SER A 88 10.04 22.78 -18.41
C SER A 88 10.08 22.14 -17.02
N ASN A 89 11.07 22.53 -16.20
CA ASN A 89 11.12 22.15 -14.79
C ASN A 89 9.83 22.51 -14.03
N SER A 90 9.23 23.65 -14.38
CA SER A 90 8.03 24.16 -13.71
C SER A 90 6.77 23.34 -13.96
N ASP A 91 6.79 22.42 -14.93
CA ASP A 91 5.67 21.51 -15.21
C ASP A 91 5.67 20.33 -14.23
N CYS A 92 6.82 20.03 -13.63
CA CYS A 92 7.03 18.92 -12.72
C CYS A 92 6.81 19.37 -11.28
N LEU A 93 6.11 18.56 -10.50
CA LEU A 93 5.99 18.79 -9.06
C LEU A 93 7.37 18.78 -8.38
N SER A 94 8.28 17.91 -8.84
CA SER A 94 9.67 17.84 -8.40
C SER A 94 10.55 19.01 -8.85
N ASN A 95 10.00 19.96 -9.62
CA ASN A 95 10.71 21.07 -10.25
C ASN A 95 11.94 20.61 -11.07
N LYS A 96 11.88 19.42 -11.68
CA LYS A 96 12.99 18.85 -12.43
C LYS A 96 12.49 18.02 -13.61
N CYS A 97 12.71 18.56 -14.81
CA CYS A 97 12.41 17.96 -16.10
C CYS A 97 13.72 17.58 -16.79
N MET A 98 13.87 16.32 -17.17
CA MET A 98 15.06 15.81 -17.86
C MET A 98 14.64 14.84 -18.95
N ASN A 99 15.16 15.03 -20.16
CA ASN A 99 14.79 14.25 -21.35
C ASN A 99 13.26 14.23 -21.59
N ASN A 100 12.59 15.37 -21.38
CA ASN A 100 11.14 15.53 -21.47
C ASN A 100 10.33 14.73 -20.43
N TYR A 101 10.94 14.22 -19.37
CA TYR A 101 10.23 13.55 -18.27
C TYR A 101 10.55 14.18 -16.92
N CYS A 102 9.55 14.24 -16.04
CA CYS A 102 9.78 14.65 -14.66
C CYS A 102 10.63 13.61 -13.96
N VAL A 103 11.66 14.01 -13.24
CA VAL A 103 12.54 13.10 -12.51
C VAL A 103 12.60 13.49 -11.04
N SER A 104 13.02 12.57 -10.17
CA SER A 104 13.15 12.86 -8.74
C SER A 104 14.15 13.99 -8.48
N ASN A 105 13.80 14.81 -7.50
CA ASN A 105 14.63 15.91 -7.03
C ASN A 105 14.73 15.84 -5.51
N ASP A 106 15.83 15.28 -5.01
CA ASP A 106 16.02 15.04 -3.56
C ASP A 106 16.16 16.34 -2.75
N LEU A 107 16.33 17.50 -3.42
CA LEU A 107 16.35 18.81 -2.76
C LEU A 107 14.95 19.31 -2.41
N ILE A 108 13.90 18.78 -3.04
CA ILE A 108 12.52 19.18 -2.80
C ILE A 108 11.81 18.05 -2.07
N LYS A 109 11.41 18.34 -0.83
CA LYS A 109 10.67 17.39 0.00
C LYS A 109 9.20 17.37 -0.39
N ILE A 110 8.84 16.50 -1.32
CA ILE A 110 7.43 16.17 -1.61
C ILE A 110 7.14 14.81 -1.03
N GLU A 111 6.14 14.75 -0.16
CA GLU A 111 5.64 13.49 0.36
C GLU A 111 4.42 13.04 -0.44
N LYS A 112 4.41 11.76 -0.78
CA LYS A 112 3.26 11.09 -1.37
C LYS A 112 2.51 10.36 -0.26
N CYS A 113 1.21 10.54 -0.17
CA CYS A 113 0.34 9.76 0.68
C CYS A 113 -0.55 8.88 -0.19
N GLU A 114 -0.55 7.58 0.03
CA GLU A 114 -1.40 6.66 -0.72
C GLU A 114 -2.04 5.62 0.19
N ASP A 115 -3.19 5.11 -0.24
CA ASP A 115 -3.82 4.00 0.45
C ASP A 115 -3.02 2.71 0.22
N LEU A 116 -2.64 2.06 1.32
CA LEU A 116 -1.97 0.78 1.33
C LEU A 116 -2.95 -0.32 1.65
N PHE A 117 -2.81 -1.44 0.95
CA PHE A 117 -3.49 -2.68 1.26
C PHE A 117 -2.50 -3.68 1.87
N GLU A 118 -2.76 -4.10 3.10
CA GLU A 118 -2.01 -5.15 3.77
C GLU A 118 -2.93 -6.35 4.02
N ARG A 119 -2.53 -7.52 3.52
CA ARG A 119 -3.23 -8.77 3.81
C ARG A 119 -2.57 -9.45 5.01
N LEU A 120 -3.35 -9.67 6.06
CA LEU A 120 -2.92 -10.41 7.23
C LEU A 120 -3.12 -11.90 6.97
N GLU A 121 -2.06 -12.59 6.55
CA GLU A 121 -2.10 -14.00 6.10
C GLU A 121 -2.74 -14.94 7.13
N TYR A 122 -2.51 -14.69 8.42
CA TYR A 122 -2.94 -15.58 9.51
C TYR A 122 -4.42 -15.44 9.91
N VAL A 123 -5.03 -14.28 9.68
CA VAL A 123 -6.42 -13.99 10.12
C VAL A 123 -7.41 -13.82 8.97
N HIS A 124 -6.98 -14.06 7.72
CA HIS A 124 -7.83 -13.91 6.52
C HIS A 124 -8.50 -12.53 6.44
N SER A 125 -7.85 -11.54 7.05
CA SER A 125 -8.31 -10.17 7.12
C SER A 125 -7.37 -9.30 6.31
N SER A 126 -7.89 -8.17 5.84
CA SER A 126 -7.09 -7.13 5.22
C SER A 126 -7.24 -5.84 5.99
N ARG A 127 -6.16 -5.06 6.04
CA ARG A 127 -6.17 -3.71 6.54
C ARG A 127 -5.86 -2.77 5.39
N THR A 128 -6.70 -1.78 5.20
CA THR A 128 -6.47 -0.63 4.34
C THR A 128 -6.23 0.58 5.22
N TYR A 129 -5.17 1.34 4.94
CA TYR A 129 -4.80 2.54 5.70
C TYR A 129 -4.01 3.51 4.83
N MET A 130 -4.04 4.79 5.20
CA MET A 130 -3.21 5.81 4.56
C MET A 130 -1.79 5.77 5.10
N HIS A 131 -0.81 5.80 4.20
CA HIS A 131 0.59 5.96 4.56
C HIS A 131 1.23 7.06 3.72
N CYS A 132 2.07 7.88 4.35
CA CYS A 132 2.80 8.96 3.69
C CYS A 132 4.30 8.67 3.74
N GLY A 133 4.98 8.96 2.64
CA GLY A 133 6.43 8.84 2.54
C GLY A 133 6.92 9.32 1.18
N ASN A 134 8.14 8.93 0.83
CA ASN A 134 8.74 9.22 -0.46
C ASN A 134 7.97 8.50 -1.59
N GLY A 135 7.68 9.23 -2.66
CA GLY A 135 7.03 8.68 -3.85
C GLY A 135 7.92 7.71 -4.63
N GLU A 136 7.37 7.02 -5.61
CA GLU A 136 8.16 6.15 -6.50
C GLU A 136 9.34 6.93 -7.11
N GLY A 137 10.50 6.29 -7.24
CA GLY A 137 11.67 6.90 -7.89
C GLY A 137 12.58 7.70 -6.97
N TYR A 138 12.11 8.11 -5.79
CA TYR A 138 12.91 8.78 -4.77
C TYR A 138 13.77 7.79 -3.96
N ALA A 139 14.89 8.26 -3.44
CA ALA A 139 15.77 7.46 -2.60
C ALA A 139 15.10 7.02 -1.27
N CYS A 140 15.54 5.88 -0.75
CA CYS A 140 15.10 5.36 0.55
C CYS A 140 16.18 4.48 1.18
N GLY A 141 16.23 4.45 2.52
CA GLY A 141 17.04 3.53 3.31
C GLY A 141 16.27 2.30 3.81
N ASN A 142 14.95 2.40 3.97
CA ASN A 142 14.09 1.31 4.44
C ASN A 142 12.66 1.41 3.88
N ASP A 143 11.88 0.34 4.03
CA ASP A 143 10.50 0.25 3.53
C ASP A 143 9.58 1.37 4.05
N PRO A 144 9.52 1.69 5.37
CA PRO A 144 8.65 2.74 5.92
C PRO A 144 8.85 4.14 5.33
N GLU A 145 10.06 4.47 4.87
CA GLU A 145 10.34 5.77 4.24
C GLU A 145 9.56 5.99 2.94
N CYS A 146 9.11 4.93 2.27
CA CYS A 146 8.34 5.02 1.04
C CYS A 146 6.83 5.06 1.31
N SER A 147 6.09 5.86 0.53
CA SER A 147 4.62 5.90 0.57
C SER A 147 3.99 4.52 0.37
N SER A 148 4.66 3.68 -0.43
CA SER A 148 4.25 2.34 -0.82
C SER A 148 4.66 1.24 0.17
N TYR A 149 5.43 1.60 1.21
CA TYR A 149 6.12 0.67 2.10
C TYR A 149 7.07 -0.30 1.36
N LYS A 150 7.67 0.14 0.23
CA LYS A 150 8.51 -0.69 -0.64
C LYS A 150 9.77 0.06 -1.08
N CYS A 151 10.85 -0.13 -0.34
CA CYS A 151 12.19 0.29 -0.69
C CYS A 151 12.95 -0.86 -1.36
N ARG A 152 13.33 -0.70 -2.63
CA ARG A 152 14.14 -1.71 -3.33
C ARG A 152 15.30 -1.04 -4.02
N THR A 153 16.49 -1.60 -3.82
CA THR A 153 17.74 -1.06 -4.36
C THR A 153 17.87 0.44 -4.03
N ASN A 154 17.61 0.80 -2.76
CA ASN A 154 17.61 2.16 -2.22
C ASN A 154 16.68 3.16 -2.91
N ILE A 155 15.63 2.68 -3.60
CA ILE A 155 14.65 3.54 -4.28
C ILE A 155 13.23 3.03 -4.02
N CYS A 156 12.31 3.96 -3.76
CA CYS A 156 10.90 3.66 -3.58
C CYS A 156 10.27 3.11 -4.86
N ARG A 157 9.41 2.10 -4.70
CA ARG A 157 8.70 1.41 -5.78
C ARG A 157 7.21 1.47 -5.55
N LEU A 158 6.40 1.40 -6.60
CA LEU A 158 4.96 1.25 -6.42
C LEU A 158 4.62 -0.01 -5.61
N GLN A 159 3.58 0.11 -4.78
CA GLN A 159 2.96 -1.07 -4.19
C GLN A 159 2.27 -1.83 -5.32
N ASN A 160 2.69 -3.07 -5.57
CA ASN A 160 1.95 -3.96 -6.45
C ASN A 160 0.59 -4.28 -5.79
N ARG A 161 -0.45 -3.50 -6.11
CA ARG A 161 -1.84 -3.66 -5.65
C ARG A 161 -2.49 -4.96 -6.14
N ASN A 162 -1.74 -5.83 -6.82
CA ASN A 162 -2.22 -7.16 -7.16
C ASN A 162 -2.56 -7.89 -5.86
N ARG A 163 -3.87 -8.06 -5.62
CA ARG A 163 -4.43 -9.08 -4.72
C ARG A 163 -3.86 -10.41 -5.17
N LYS A 164 -2.65 -10.76 -4.73
CA LYS A 164 -2.25 -12.16 -4.73
C LYS A 164 -3.18 -12.80 -3.72
N ASN A 165 -4.24 -13.40 -4.23
CA ASN A 165 -5.00 -14.37 -3.48
C ASN A 165 -3.96 -15.32 -2.90
N VAL A 166 -3.78 -15.31 -1.57
CA VAL A 166 -3.17 -16.41 -0.85
C VAL A 166 -3.87 -17.63 -1.43
N PRO A 167 -3.15 -18.46 -2.18
CA PRO A 167 -3.83 -19.45 -2.97
C PRO A 167 -4.48 -20.41 -1.98
N PHE A 168 -5.78 -20.63 -2.15
CA PHE A 168 -6.66 -21.35 -1.22
C PHE A 168 -6.03 -22.63 -0.65
N TYR A 169 -5.18 -23.31 -1.43
CA TYR A 169 -4.43 -24.49 -1.02
C TYR A 169 -3.56 -24.28 0.23
N LYS A 170 -2.94 -23.10 0.44
CA LYS A 170 -2.12 -22.85 1.65
C LYS A 170 -2.99 -22.90 2.91
N THR A 171 -4.15 -22.27 2.88
CA THR A 171 -5.11 -22.32 4.00
C THR A 171 -5.58 -23.74 4.26
N VAL A 172 -5.93 -24.49 3.21
CA VAL A 172 -6.37 -25.88 3.32
C VAL A 172 -5.29 -26.77 3.94
N ILE A 173 -4.03 -26.62 3.53
CA ILE A 173 -2.90 -27.37 4.11
C ILE A 173 -2.76 -27.09 5.61
N TYR A 174 -2.86 -25.82 6.03
CA TYR A 174 -2.79 -25.48 7.46
C TYR A 174 -3.93 -26.09 8.28
N ILE A 175 -5.17 -26.09 7.74
CA ILE A 175 -6.33 -26.70 8.42
C ILE A 175 -6.14 -28.22 8.54
N ILE A 176 -5.71 -28.89 7.47
CA ILE A 176 -5.44 -30.34 7.51
C ILE A 176 -4.34 -30.65 8.52
N GLY A 177 -3.26 -29.86 8.52
CA GLY A 177 -2.16 -30.00 9.46
C GLY A 177 -2.59 -29.85 10.92
N SER A 178 -3.43 -28.84 11.24
CA SER A 178 -3.92 -28.62 12.60
C SER A 178 -4.85 -29.74 13.06
N VAL A 179 -5.75 -30.23 12.20
CA VAL A 179 -6.64 -31.37 12.49
C VAL A 179 -5.84 -32.64 12.78
N LEU A 180 -4.82 -32.96 11.98
CA LEU A 180 -3.94 -34.11 12.21
C LEU A 180 -3.17 -34.01 13.53
N LEU A 181 -2.72 -32.81 13.89
CA LEU A 181 -2.07 -32.56 15.18
C LEU A 181 -3.04 -32.78 16.35
N PHE A 182 -4.27 -32.28 16.25
CA PHE A 182 -5.29 -32.51 17.29
C PHE A 182 -5.61 -34.00 17.46
N ILE A 183 -5.74 -34.76 16.35
CA ILE A 183 -5.99 -36.21 16.40
C ILE A 183 -4.85 -36.94 17.10
N THR A 184 -3.59 -36.63 16.76
CA THR A 184 -2.42 -37.30 17.36
C THR A 184 -2.31 -37.03 18.86
N VAL A 185 -2.54 -35.78 19.30
CA VAL A 185 -2.60 -35.42 20.72
C VAL A 185 -3.73 -36.15 21.43
N PHE A 186 -4.92 -36.21 20.84
CA PHE A 186 -6.06 -36.89 21.44
C PHE A 186 -5.82 -38.41 21.57
N CYS A 187 -5.25 -39.04 20.54
CA CYS A 187 -4.85 -40.45 20.58
C CYS A 187 -3.78 -40.72 21.64
N ALA A 188 -2.78 -39.84 21.77
CA ALA A 188 -1.74 -39.96 22.79
C ALA A 188 -2.32 -39.84 24.21
N LEU A 189 -3.22 -38.89 24.45
CA LEU A 189 -3.94 -38.74 25.73
C LEU A 189 -4.80 -39.97 26.05
N PHE A 190 -5.49 -40.52 25.05
CA PHE A 190 -6.30 -41.72 25.22
C PHE A 190 -5.45 -42.95 25.53
N TYR A 191 -4.32 -43.11 24.83
CA TYR A 191 -3.35 -44.17 25.09
C TYR A 191 -2.75 -44.05 26.50
N TYR A 192 -2.39 -42.85 26.93
CA TYR A 192 -1.86 -42.60 28.27
C TYR A 192 -2.88 -42.94 29.36
N ARG A 193 -4.13 -42.49 29.21
CA ARG A 193 -5.23 -42.84 30.13
C ARG A 193 -5.45 -44.35 30.23
N ARG A 194 -5.47 -45.07 29.09
CA ARG A 194 -5.62 -46.53 29.06
C ARG A 194 -4.46 -47.24 29.78
N ARG A 195 -3.23 -46.76 29.61
CA ARG A 195 -2.05 -47.30 30.28
C ARG A 195 -2.10 -47.10 31.79
N CYS A 196 -2.50 -45.91 32.26
CA CYS A 196 -2.70 -45.64 33.69
C CYS A 196 -3.79 -46.53 34.31
N TYR A 197 -4.93 -46.69 33.63
CA TYR A 197 -6.01 -47.56 34.10
C TYR A 197 -5.57 -49.02 34.23
N ARG A 198 -4.84 -49.56 33.24
CA ARG A 198 -4.26 -50.91 33.31
C ARG A 198 -3.26 -51.07 34.46
N LYS A 199 -2.43 -50.06 34.71
CA LYS A 199 -1.45 -50.10 35.81
C LYS A 199 -2.13 -50.15 37.17
N ASN A 200 -3.15 -49.30 37.41
CA ASN A 200 -3.91 -49.32 38.66
C ASN A 200 -4.68 -50.62 38.88
N LYS A 201 -5.20 -51.25 37.82
CA LYS A 201 -5.88 -52.55 37.94
C LYS A 201 -4.93 -53.68 38.39
N ASN A 202 -3.68 -53.66 37.93
CA ASN A 202 -2.69 -54.69 38.28
C ASN A 202 -2.03 -54.47 39.65
N SER A 203 -2.20 -53.31 40.29
CA SER A 203 -1.69 -53.04 41.65
C SER A 203 -2.69 -53.38 42.77
N ASN A 204 -3.92 -53.80 42.42
CA ASN A 204 -4.98 -54.19 43.35
C ASN A 204 -5.29 -55.70 43.33
N ILE A 205 -4.36 -56.51 42.79
CA ILE A 205 -4.35 -57.99 42.85
C ILE A 205 -3.05 -58.37 43.56
#